data_AF-A0A9D8L7M5-F1
#
_entry.id   AF-A0A9D8L7M5-F1
#
_cell.length_a   1.000
_cell.length_b   1.000
_cell.length_c   1.000
_cell.angle_alpha   90.00
_cell.angle_beta   90.00
_cell.angle_gamma   90.00
#
_symmetry.space_group_name_H-M   'P 1'
#
loop_
_entity.id
_entity.type
_entity.pdbx_description
1 polymer ?
#
loop_
_entity_poly.entity_id
_entity_poly.type
_entity_poly.pdbx_seq_one_letter_code
_entity_poly.pdbx_strand_id
1 'polypeptide(L)'
;MPVGVAFSLIAYLLYSCCDAIIKGLGSGLSVFEIAFWTALFSFIPAIFTKPRGEHWRQLHHMRHPWLVNLRSLTGVVGNLCIIYAFTHIPMAEAYSIAFLAPIFVVALSRFILHEDVTWQRWFFLAASFCGVLLVVRPGFRELQLGHLFALGAALMGGITTTTLRKVAPVEKRVSLLGLPLGYIVIVNGILMLPTFHWPSLQQFALLLAIGGLGGTGNIIFIAATRRAPISRIAPAQYSQILWAIVFGALFFHEYPDAVAYCGLVVVAFGGILNVVSDETRIRIFSRLSVFGPASAAAEVSAPLGKDVRTAKPPQHQVAAGK
;
A
#
# COMPACT_ATOMS: atom_id res chain seq x y z
N MET A 1 -12.29 -12.97 -14.37
CA MET A 1 -12.39 -12.88 -12.89
C MET A 1 -11.23 -13.57 -12.16
N PRO A 2 -10.90 -14.86 -12.37
CA PRO A 2 -9.77 -15.52 -11.66
C PRO A 2 -8.40 -14.89 -12.00
N VAL A 3 -8.25 -14.37 -13.23
CA VAL A 3 -7.03 -13.71 -13.69
C VAL A 3 -6.63 -12.51 -12.82
N GLY A 4 -7.60 -11.75 -12.28
CA GLY A 4 -7.29 -10.61 -11.40
C GLY A 4 -6.66 -11.05 -10.07
N VAL A 5 -7.17 -12.13 -9.48
CA VAL A 5 -6.64 -12.71 -8.23
C VAL A 5 -5.27 -13.33 -8.44
N ALA A 6 -5.06 -14.03 -9.57
CA ALA A 6 -3.74 -14.55 -9.92
C ALA A 6 -2.70 -13.43 -10.07
N PHE A 7 -3.08 -12.31 -10.69
CA PHE A 7 -2.21 -11.14 -10.82
C PHE A 7 -1.88 -10.53 -9.46
N SER A 8 -2.84 -10.44 -8.54
CA SER A 8 -2.54 -9.94 -7.20
C SER A 8 -1.62 -10.86 -6.40
N LEU A 9 -1.76 -12.18 -6.52
CA LEU A 9 -0.86 -13.13 -5.86
C LEU A 9 0.58 -12.97 -6.36
N ILE A 10 0.77 -12.79 -7.68
CA ILE A 10 2.08 -12.50 -8.27
C ILE A 10 2.62 -11.16 -7.77
N ALA A 11 1.78 -10.12 -7.70
CA ALA A 11 2.22 -8.82 -7.18
C ALA A 11 2.66 -8.91 -5.72
N TYR A 12 1.90 -9.60 -4.86
CA TYR A 12 2.26 -9.78 -3.45
C TYR A 12 3.50 -10.66 -3.25
N LEU A 13 3.72 -11.65 -4.11
CA LEU A 13 4.99 -12.39 -4.15
C LEU A 13 6.17 -11.46 -4.47
N LEU A 14 6.05 -10.62 -5.50
CA LEU A 14 7.11 -9.67 -5.87
C LEU A 14 7.39 -8.66 -4.75
N TYR A 15 6.35 -8.17 -4.07
CA TYR A 15 6.51 -7.32 -2.90
C TYR A 15 7.22 -8.04 -1.75
N SER A 16 6.86 -9.29 -1.46
CA SER A 16 7.56 -10.06 -0.43
C SER A 16 9.02 -10.38 -0.81
N CYS A 17 9.34 -10.58 -2.09
CA CYS A 17 10.74 -10.67 -2.55
C CYS A 17 11.49 -9.36 -2.29
N CYS A 18 10.87 -8.22 -2.59
CA CYS A 18 11.42 -6.89 -2.29
C CYS A 18 11.68 -6.73 -0.79
N ASP A 19 10.71 -7.07 0.06
CA ASP A 19 10.83 -6.98 1.52
C ASP A 19 11.94 -7.89 2.07
N ALA A 20 12.12 -9.09 1.50
CA ALA A 20 13.23 -9.97 1.86
C ALA A 20 14.60 -9.35 1.49
N ILE A 21 14.74 -8.73 0.32
CA ILE A 21 16.00 -8.04 -0.04
C ILE A 21 16.25 -6.84 0.89
N ILE A 22 15.20 -6.08 1.23
CA ILE A 22 15.27 -4.97 2.19
C ILE A 22 15.83 -5.45 3.53
N LYS A 23 15.30 -6.56 4.06
CA LYS A 23 15.81 -7.16 5.30
C LYS A 23 17.28 -7.55 5.19
N GLY A 24 17.68 -8.15 4.07
CA GLY A 24 19.08 -8.53 3.80
C GLY A 24 20.04 -7.33 3.70
N LEU A 25 19.55 -6.14 3.34
CA LEU A 25 20.35 -4.91 3.32
C LEU A 25 20.43 -4.20 4.68
N GLY A 26 19.59 -4.59 5.64
CA GLY A 26 19.45 -3.89 6.92
C GLY A 26 20.71 -3.83 7.80
N SER A 27 21.66 -4.74 7.59
CA SER A 27 22.94 -4.75 8.32
C SER A 27 24.00 -3.82 7.71
N GLY A 28 23.81 -3.38 6.46
CA GLY A 28 24.84 -2.65 5.71
C GLY A 28 24.42 -1.26 5.22
N LEU A 29 23.12 -0.93 5.26
CA LEU A 29 22.58 0.38 4.88
C LEU A 29 21.59 0.87 5.93
N SER A 30 21.52 2.19 6.10
CA SER A 30 20.51 2.80 6.94
C SER A 30 19.11 2.64 6.36
N VAL A 31 18.10 2.63 7.23
CA VAL A 31 16.68 2.53 6.83
C VAL A 31 16.27 3.68 5.90
N PHE A 32 16.86 4.87 6.08
CA PHE A 32 16.63 6.03 5.21
C PHE A 32 17.21 5.85 3.81
N GLU A 33 18.42 5.31 3.69
CA GLU A 33 19.04 5.00 2.38
C GLU A 33 18.22 3.95 1.62
N ILE A 34 17.84 2.86 2.29
CA ILE A 34 17.02 1.81 1.68
C ILE A 34 15.70 2.40 1.16
N ALA A 35 15.01 3.20 1.98
CA ALA A 35 13.76 3.85 1.60
C ALA A 35 13.94 4.81 0.40
N PHE A 36 15.01 5.61 0.40
CA PHE A 36 15.33 6.55 -0.66
C PHE A 36 15.58 5.85 -2.00
N TRP A 37 16.51 4.88 -2.03
CA TRP A 37 16.87 4.15 -3.24
C TRP A 37 15.71 3.30 -3.77
N THR A 38 14.94 2.68 -2.88
CA THR A 38 13.71 1.94 -3.25
C THR A 38 12.73 2.84 -3.98
N ALA A 39 12.50 4.04 -3.45
CA ALA A 39 11.62 5.02 -4.08
C ALA A 39 12.17 5.48 -5.43
N LEU A 40 13.46 5.80 -5.49
CA LEU A 40 14.13 6.27 -6.70
C LEU A 40 14.06 5.23 -7.83
N PHE A 41 14.39 3.97 -7.55
CA PHE A 41 14.39 2.92 -8.57
C PHE A 41 13.00 2.40 -8.92
N SER A 42 12.03 2.52 -8.00
CA SER A 42 10.62 2.25 -8.31
C SER A 42 10.05 3.23 -9.37
N PHE A 43 10.71 4.35 -9.65
CA PHE A 43 10.35 5.21 -10.79
C PHE A 43 10.63 4.58 -12.15
N ILE A 44 11.62 3.69 -12.26
CA ILE A 44 12.01 3.10 -13.55
C ILE A 44 10.82 2.39 -14.19
N PRO A 45 10.10 1.47 -13.51
CA PRO A 45 8.90 0.85 -14.07
C PRO A 45 7.74 1.85 -14.19
N ALA A 46 7.64 2.83 -13.28
CA ALA A 46 6.56 3.82 -13.31
C ALA A 46 6.58 4.69 -14.58
N ILE A 47 7.77 5.01 -15.11
CA ILE A 47 7.92 5.76 -16.38
C ILE A 47 7.23 5.05 -17.54
N PHE A 48 7.28 3.72 -17.60
CA PHE A 48 6.63 2.92 -18.65
C PHE A 48 5.10 2.89 -18.53
N THR A 49 4.54 3.35 -17.41
CA THR A 49 3.09 3.40 -17.16
C THR A 49 2.53 4.81 -17.09
N LYS A 50 3.32 5.83 -17.46
CA LYS A 50 2.90 7.23 -17.42
C LYS A 50 1.60 7.45 -18.21
N PRO A 51 0.51 7.92 -17.58
CA PRO A 51 -0.69 8.31 -18.30
C PRO A 51 -0.37 9.45 -19.26
N ARG A 52 -0.71 9.28 -20.55
CA ARG A 52 -0.61 10.36 -21.55
C ARG A 52 -1.69 11.41 -21.24
N GLY A 53 -1.35 12.46 -20.50
CA GLY A 53 -2.25 13.61 -20.31
C GLY A 53 -2.04 14.46 -19.04
N GLU A 54 -1.35 13.98 -18.02
CA GLU A 54 -1.24 14.73 -16.74
C GLU A 54 0.04 15.55 -16.63
N HIS A 55 -0.12 16.85 -16.34
CA HIS A 55 0.98 17.79 -16.09
C HIS A 55 1.28 17.89 -14.59
N TRP A 56 2.55 17.65 -14.21
CA TRP A 56 3.06 17.78 -12.83
C TRP A 56 2.83 19.16 -12.19
N ARG A 57 2.55 20.20 -13.00
CA ARG A 57 2.28 21.57 -12.53
C ARG A 57 0.99 21.72 -11.71
N GLN A 58 0.10 20.71 -11.70
CA GLN A 58 -1.14 20.77 -10.92
C GLN A 58 -1.02 20.21 -9.49
N LEU A 59 0.19 19.82 -9.08
CA LEU A 59 0.44 19.22 -7.76
C LEU A 59 0.00 20.14 -6.59
N HIS A 60 0.04 21.46 -6.79
CA HIS A 60 -0.25 22.44 -5.74
C HIS A 60 -1.73 22.82 -5.59
N HIS A 61 -2.61 22.39 -6.50
CA HIS A 61 -4.06 22.64 -6.38
C HIS A 61 -4.73 21.48 -5.65
N MET A 62 -4.90 21.64 -4.33
CA MET A 62 -5.56 20.68 -3.45
C MET A 62 -6.78 21.35 -2.79
N ARG A 63 -7.90 20.62 -2.65
CA ARG A 63 -9.07 21.11 -1.90
C ARG A 63 -8.89 20.94 -0.39
N HIS A 64 -8.17 19.90 0.02
CA HIS A 64 -7.85 19.55 1.40
C HIS A 64 -6.35 19.39 1.59
N PRO A 65 -5.55 20.47 1.46
CA PRO A 65 -4.09 20.40 1.50
C PRO A 65 -3.59 19.74 2.80
N TRP A 66 -4.21 20.02 3.94
CA TRP A 66 -3.82 19.41 5.22
C TRP A 66 -3.93 17.88 5.21
N LEU A 67 -5.05 17.33 4.73
CA LEU A 67 -5.27 15.89 4.71
C LEU A 67 -4.36 15.18 3.70
N VAL A 68 -4.08 15.81 2.55
CA VAL A 68 -3.16 15.24 1.55
C VAL A 68 -1.71 15.22 2.05
N ASN A 69 -1.29 16.27 2.77
CA ASN A 69 0.03 16.31 3.41
C ASN A 69 0.11 15.30 4.57
N LEU A 70 -0.90 15.22 5.43
CA LEU A 70 -0.98 14.21 6.49
C LEU A 70 -0.85 12.79 5.93
N ARG A 71 -1.59 12.48 4.85
CA ARG A 71 -1.51 11.20 4.12
C ARG A 71 -0.12 10.91 3.56
N SER A 72 0.58 11.93 3.09
CA SER A 72 1.92 11.79 2.51
C SER A 72 2.95 11.54 3.62
N LEU A 73 2.90 12.33 4.69
CA LEU A 73 3.80 12.21 5.84
C LEU A 73 3.61 10.88 6.57
N THR A 74 2.37 10.50 6.90
CA THR A 74 2.08 9.21 7.54
C THR A 74 2.48 8.03 6.65
N GLY A 75 2.39 8.17 5.33
CA GLY A 75 2.92 7.17 4.39
C GLY A 75 4.43 7.00 4.47
N VAL A 76 5.20 8.11 4.53
CA VAL A 76 6.67 8.06 4.70
C VAL A 76 7.04 7.44 6.04
N VAL A 77 6.44 7.92 7.13
CA VAL A 77 6.74 7.44 8.48
C VAL A 77 6.38 5.97 8.60
N GLY A 78 5.21 5.55 8.12
CA GLY A 78 4.82 4.14 8.11
C GLY A 78 5.77 3.25 7.31
N ASN A 79 6.27 3.73 6.16
CA ASN A 79 7.25 3.02 5.35
C ASN A 79 8.60 2.86 6.08
N LEU A 80 9.08 3.91 6.74
CA LEU A 80 10.28 3.84 7.56
C LEU A 80 10.14 2.88 8.73
N CYS A 81 8.99 2.92 9.41
CA CYS A 81 8.67 2.02 10.51
C CYS A 81 8.67 0.55 10.06
N ILE A 82 8.09 0.21 8.91
CA ILE A 82 8.05 -1.19 8.46
C ILE A 82 9.43 -1.68 7.96
N ILE A 83 10.21 -0.83 7.29
CA ILE A 83 11.59 -1.18 6.91
C ILE A 83 12.42 -1.45 8.17
N TYR A 84 12.33 -0.58 9.18
CA TYR A 84 13.01 -0.79 10.45
C TYR A 84 12.57 -2.10 11.12
N ALA A 85 11.28 -2.41 11.11
CA ALA A 85 10.78 -3.67 11.64
C ALA A 85 11.39 -4.87 10.91
N PHE A 86 11.37 -4.89 9.57
CA PHE A 86 11.93 -6.00 8.80
C PHE A 86 13.42 -6.23 9.08
N THR A 87 14.18 -5.15 9.30
CA THR A 87 15.63 -5.26 9.55
C THR A 87 15.98 -5.65 10.99
N HIS A 88 15.03 -5.60 11.93
CA HIS A 88 15.30 -5.87 13.36
C HIS A 88 14.58 -7.09 13.93
N ILE A 89 13.42 -7.48 13.39
CA ILE A 89 12.65 -8.63 13.87
C ILE A 89 12.36 -9.64 12.75
N PRO A 90 11.98 -10.89 13.09
CA PRO A 90 11.65 -11.88 12.08
C PRO A 90 10.53 -11.43 11.14
N MET A 91 10.61 -11.80 9.84
CA MET A 91 9.63 -11.34 8.84
C MET A 91 8.20 -11.74 9.21
N ALA A 92 8.01 -12.96 9.71
CA ALA A 92 6.71 -13.45 10.11
C ALA A 92 6.08 -12.60 11.24
N GLU A 93 6.88 -12.19 12.22
CA GLU A 93 6.45 -11.32 13.31
C GLU A 93 6.09 -9.92 12.78
N ALA A 94 6.96 -9.33 11.96
CA ALA A 94 6.73 -8.02 11.34
C ALA A 94 5.43 -7.97 10.52
N TYR A 95 5.20 -8.93 9.64
CA TYR A 95 3.96 -8.99 8.87
C TYR A 95 2.74 -9.23 9.75
N SER A 96 2.82 -10.11 10.75
CA SER A 96 1.69 -10.36 11.65
C SER A 96 1.20 -9.07 12.31
N ILE A 97 2.12 -8.23 12.81
CA ILE A 97 1.81 -6.95 13.43
C ILE A 97 1.32 -5.94 12.38
N ALA A 98 1.94 -5.89 11.20
CA ALA A 98 1.53 -5.00 10.11
C ALA A 98 0.07 -5.28 9.67
N PHE A 99 -0.37 -6.54 9.72
CA PHE A 99 -1.76 -6.94 9.45
C PHE A 99 -2.76 -6.52 10.54
N LEU A 100 -2.34 -5.79 11.59
CA LEU A 100 -3.24 -5.04 12.47
C LEU A 100 -3.72 -3.71 11.86
N ALA A 101 -3.15 -3.26 10.74
CA ALA A 101 -3.58 -2.03 10.06
C ALA A 101 -5.11 -1.91 9.86
N PRO A 102 -5.85 -2.97 9.46
CA PRO A 102 -7.31 -2.93 9.35
C PRO A 102 -8.03 -2.56 10.65
N ILE A 103 -7.49 -2.90 11.83
CA ILE A 103 -8.06 -2.51 13.12
C ILE A 103 -8.05 -0.99 13.26
N PHE A 104 -6.91 -0.37 12.97
CA PHE A 104 -6.77 1.08 13.00
C PHE A 104 -7.65 1.76 11.95
N VAL A 105 -7.74 1.19 10.74
CA VAL A 105 -8.66 1.70 9.71
C VAL A 105 -10.10 1.71 10.22
N VAL A 106 -10.57 0.61 10.81
CA VAL A 106 -11.94 0.49 11.34
C VAL A 106 -12.21 1.47 12.47
N ALA A 107 -11.30 1.54 13.45
CA ALA A 107 -11.43 2.46 14.57
C ALA A 107 -11.50 3.92 14.07
N LEU A 108 -10.54 4.32 13.23
CA LEU A 108 -10.49 5.67 12.67
C LEU A 108 -11.67 5.97 11.74
N SER A 109 -12.16 5.00 10.97
CA SER A 109 -13.37 5.12 10.14
C SER A 109 -14.58 5.49 10.99
N ARG A 110 -14.79 4.81 12.11
CA ARG A 110 -15.89 5.10 13.02
C ARG A 110 -15.82 6.52 13.59
N PHE A 111 -14.63 7.00 13.96
CA PHE A 111 -14.46 8.33 14.56
C PHE A 111 -14.43 9.48 13.55
N ILE A 112 -13.81 9.29 12.39
CA ILE A 112 -13.52 10.38 11.42
C ILE A 112 -14.57 10.44 10.30
N LEU A 113 -15.08 9.28 9.88
CA LEU A 113 -16.06 9.15 8.79
C LEU A 113 -17.47 8.88 9.32
N HIS A 114 -17.62 8.63 10.63
CA HIS A 114 -18.89 8.27 11.27
C HIS A 114 -19.56 7.06 10.62
N GLU A 115 -18.76 6.10 10.16
CA GLU A 115 -19.22 4.84 9.58
C GLU A 115 -19.69 3.87 10.68
N ASP A 116 -20.85 3.26 10.48
CA ASP A 116 -21.33 2.18 11.34
C ASP A 116 -20.58 0.89 11.06
N VAL A 117 -20.01 0.31 12.13
CA VAL A 117 -19.21 -0.92 12.07
C VAL A 117 -19.99 -2.05 12.71
N THR A 118 -20.21 -3.13 11.95
CA THR A 118 -20.91 -4.31 12.46
C THR A 118 -20.12 -5.01 13.57
N TRP A 119 -20.84 -5.65 14.50
CA TRP A 119 -20.21 -6.43 15.58
C TRP A 119 -19.32 -7.57 15.04
N GLN A 120 -19.73 -8.21 13.94
CA GLN A 120 -18.95 -9.25 13.27
C GLN A 120 -17.56 -8.76 12.85
N ARG A 121 -17.46 -7.51 12.39
CA ARG A 121 -16.19 -6.89 12.00
C ARG A 121 -15.27 -6.72 13.20
N TRP A 122 -15.79 -6.28 14.34
CA TRP A 122 -15.03 -6.19 15.59
C TRP A 122 -14.54 -7.57 16.06
N PHE A 123 -15.39 -8.60 15.95
CA PHE A 123 -15.02 -9.96 16.32
C PHE A 123 -13.84 -10.49 15.50
N PHE A 124 -13.88 -10.38 14.17
CA PHE A 124 -12.79 -10.84 13.31
C PHE A 124 -11.49 -10.05 13.55
N LEU A 125 -11.59 -8.74 13.80
CA LEU A 125 -10.43 -7.92 14.15
C LEU A 125 -9.83 -8.30 15.51
N ALA A 126 -10.67 -8.58 16.50
CA ALA A 126 -10.22 -9.06 17.81
C ALA A 126 -9.54 -10.42 17.68
N ALA A 127 -10.07 -11.33 16.85
CA ALA A 127 -9.44 -12.60 16.55
C ALA A 127 -8.05 -12.41 15.90
N SER A 128 -7.93 -11.54 14.90
CA SER A 128 -6.63 -11.21 14.29
C SER A 128 -5.65 -10.61 15.31
N PHE A 129 -6.12 -9.74 16.21
CA PHE A 129 -5.29 -9.20 17.29
C PHE A 129 -4.79 -10.30 18.24
N CYS A 130 -5.65 -11.22 18.67
CA CYS A 130 -5.24 -12.38 19.46
C CYS A 130 -4.22 -13.25 18.72
N GLY A 131 -4.39 -13.43 17.41
CA GLY A 131 -3.40 -14.12 16.57
C GLY A 131 -2.02 -13.46 16.61
N VAL A 132 -1.95 -12.12 16.55
CA VAL A 132 -0.67 -11.39 16.68
C VAL A 132 -0.07 -11.55 18.08
N LEU A 133 -0.88 -11.55 19.15
CA LEU A 133 -0.38 -11.81 20.50
C LEU A 133 0.24 -13.21 20.64
N LEU A 134 -0.30 -14.22 19.93
CA LEU A 134 0.28 -15.56 19.88
C LEU A 134 1.60 -15.63 19.11
N VAL A 135 1.78 -14.78 18.11
CA VAL A 135 3.03 -14.67 17.33
C VAL A 135 4.11 -13.95 18.13
N VAL A 136 3.81 -12.76 18.65
CA VAL A 136 4.78 -11.91 19.35
C VAL A 136 5.07 -12.42 20.77
N ARG A 137 4.08 -13.03 21.43
CA ARG A 137 4.14 -13.52 22.82
C ARG A 137 4.80 -12.54 23.80
N PRO A 138 4.23 -11.33 23.96
CA PRO A 138 4.75 -10.37 24.92
C PRO A 138 4.82 -11.00 26.32
N GLY A 139 5.95 -10.82 27.02
CA GLY A 139 6.19 -11.37 28.36
C GLY A 139 6.86 -12.75 28.37
N PHE A 140 6.86 -13.48 27.25
CA PHE A 140 7.64 -14.71 27.09
C PHE A 140 8.89 -14.50 26.22
N ARG A 141 8.85 -13.53 25.31
CA ARG A 141 9.98 -13.08 24.48
C ARG A 141 10.27 -11.62 24.73
N GLU A 142 11.53 -11.22 24.55
CA GLU A 142 11.93 -9.83 24.67
C GLU A 142 11.28 -8.97 23.59
N LEU A 143 10.59 -7.92 24.01
CA LEU A 143 10.01 -6.94 23.09
C LEU A 143 11.10 -5.99 22.62
N GLN A 144 11.56 -6.22 21.40
CA GLN A 144 12.49 -5.34 20.70
C GLN A 144 11.79 -4.13 20.09
N LEU A 145 12.56 -3.06 19.82
CA LEU A 145 12.07 -1.85 19.14
C LEU A 145 11.38 -2.17 17.80
N GLY A 146 11.84 -3.19 17.07
CA GLY A 146 11.23 -3.61 15.81
C GLY A 146 9.73 -3.92 15.92
N HIS A 147 9.27 -4.47 17.05
CA HIS A 147 7.84 -4.71 17.28
C HIS A 147 7.04 -3.42 17.41
N LEU A 148 7.60 -2.42 18.12
CA LEU A 148 6.98 -1.11 18.29
C LEU A 148 6.90 -0.37 16.95
N PHE A 149 7.97 -0.44 16.15
CA PHE A 149 7.98 0.11 14.80
C PHE A 149 7.00 -0.62 13.87
N ALA A 150 6.86 -1.94 13.96
CA ALA A 150 5.84 -2.67 13.18
C ALA A 150 4.41 -2.22 13.56
N LEU A 151 4.14 -2.01 14.85
CA LEU A 151 2.85 -1.48 15.31
C LEU A 151 2.63 -0.03 14.86
N GLY A 152 3.68 0.79 14.91
CA GLY A 152 3.70 2.14 14.37
C GLY A 152 3.40 2.16 12.87
N ALA A 153 3.95 1.23 12.10
CA ALA A 153 3.65 1.07 10.68
C ALA A 153 2.18 0.71 10.44
N ALA A 154 1.60 -0.19 11.24
CA ALA A 154 0.19 -0.55 11.17
C ALA A 154 -0.72 0.66 11.47
N LEU A 155 -0.40 1.45 12.50
CA LEU A 155 -1.13 2.67 12.86
C LEU A 155 -1.03 3.73 11.75
N MET A 156 0.19 4.02 11.28
CA MET A 156 0.42 4.98 10.20
C MET A 156 -0.28 4.54 8.90
N GLY A 157 -0.24 3.24 8.59
CA GLY A 157 -0.99 2.63 7.49
C GLY A 157 -2.50 2.79 7.64
N GLY A 158 -3.01 2.69 8.87
CA GLY A 158 -4.39 2.99 9.23
C GLY A 158 -4.79 4.43 8.93
N ILE A 159 -4.03 5.40 9.46
CA ILE A 159 -4.26 6.85 9.25
C ILE A 159 -4.18 7.19 7.76
N THR A 160 -3.15 6.67 7.09
CA THR A 160 -2.91 6.78 5.65
C THR A 160 -4.13 6.29 4.86
N THR A 161 -4.63 5.11 5.18
CA THR A 161 -5.76 4.51 4.47
C THR A 161 -7.06 5.27 4.74
N THR A 162 -7.35 5.63 5.99
CA THR A 162 -8.57 6.37 6.35
C THR A 162 -8.58 7.78 5.77
N THR A 163 -7.45 8.49 5.82
CA THR A 163 -7.32 9.82 5.22
C THR A 163 -7.53 9.76 3.71
N LEU A 164 -6.92 8.78 3.05
CA LEU A 164 -7.10 8.57 1.61
C LEU A 164 -8.57 8.30 1.26
N ARG A 165 -9.31 7.50 2.04
CA ARG A 165 -10.74 7.27 1.83
C ARG A 165 -11.55 8.57 1.83
N LYS A 166 -11.16 9.53 2.69
CA LYS A 166 -11.82 10.84 2.79
C LYS A 166 -11.49 11.79 1.63
N VAL A 167 -10.24 11.79 1.14
CA VAL A 167 -9.78 12.74 0.11
C VAL A 167 -9.83 12.21 -1.32
N ALA A 168 -9.80 10.89 -1.52
CA ALA A 168 -9.78 10.28 -2.86
C ALA A 168 -10.97 10.68 -3.77
N PRO A 169 -12.20 10.86 -3.26
CA PRO A 169 -13.32 11.27 -4.11
C PRO A 169 -13.24 12.72 -4.62
N VAL A 170 -12.44 13.57 -3.99
CA VAL A 170 -12.42 15.03 -4.22
C VAL A 170 -11.09 15.57 -4.74
N GLU A 171 -9.99 14.88 -4.47
CA GLU A 171 -8.64 15.29 -4.86
C GLU A 171 -8.21 14.71 -6.21
N LYS A 172 -7.30 15.43 -6.87
CA LYS A 172 -6.69 14.97 -8.13
C LYS A 172 -5.72 13.81 -7.88
N ARG A 173 -5.71 12.84 -8.79
CA ARG A 173 -4.80 11.68 -8.77
C ARG A 173 -3.33 12.09 -8.71
N VAL A 174 -2.93 13.10 -9.49
CA VAL A 174 -1.56 13.66 -9.48
C VAL A 174 -1.13 14.06 -8.08
N SER A 175 -1.99 14.74 -7.31
CA SER A 175 -1.69 15.17 -5.93
C SER A 175 -1.62 13.99 -4.97
N LEU A 176 -2.49 12.99 -5.12
CA LEU A 176 -2.54 11.80 -4.25
C LEU A 176 -1.35 10.84 -4.45
N LEU A 177 -0.57 11.00 -5.51
CA LEU A 177 0.54 10.10 -5.85
C LEU A 177 1.87 10.81 -5.94
N GLY A 178 1.90 11.97 -6.58
CA GLY A 178 3.10 12.78 -6.69
C GLY A 178 3.55 13.33 -5.34
N LEU A 179 2.61 13.71 -4.45
CA LEU A 179 2.98 14.27 -3.15
C LEU A 179 3.61 13.21 -2.21
N PRO A 180 3.03 12.01 -2.00
CA PRO A 180 3.69 10.97 -1.23
C PRO A 180 5.07 10.59 -1.79
N LEU A 181 5.20 10.48 -3.12
CA LEU A 181 6.50 10.18 -3.75
C LEU A 181 7.54 11.27 -3.48
N GLY A 182 7.15 12.55 -3.65
CA GLY A 182 8.03 13.68 -3.34
C GLY A 182 8.45 13.69 -1.86
N TYR A 183 7.51 13.44 -0.96
CA TYR A 183 7.78 13.31 0.48
C TYR A 183 8.77 12.19 0.78
N ILE A 184 8.59 11.00 0.17
CA ILE A 184 9.53 9.88 0.36
C ILE A 184 10.93 10.27 -0.12
N VAL A 185 11.08 10.85 -1.30
CA VAL A 185 12.40 11.22 -1.84
C VAL A 185 13.05 12.34 -1.02
N ILE A 186 12.30 13.39 -0.68
CA ILE A 186 12.83 14.55 0.05
C ILE A 186 13.18 14.19 1.49
N VAL A 187 12.24 13.59 2.23
CA VAL A 187 12.45 13.28 3.66
C VAL A 187 13.58 12.27 3.82
N ASN A 188 13.57 11.17 3.07
CA ASN A 188 14.63 10.17 3.18
C ASN A 188 15.96 10.68 2.62
N GLY A 189 15.92 11.48 1.54
CA GLY A 189 17.11 12.10 0.97
C GLY A 189 17.81 13.06 1.94
N ILE A 190 17.06 13.80 2.76
CA ILE A 190 17.62 14.65 3.82
C ILE A 190 18.12 13.81 5.00
N LEU A 191 17.30 12.87 5.47
CA LEU A 191 17.61 12.07 6.66
C LEU A 191 18.75 11.07 6.45
N MET A 192 19.05 10.68 5.21
CA MET A 192 20.18 9.80 4.93
C MET A 192 21.53 10.53 4.98
N LEU A 193 21.58 11.86 4.77
CA LEU A 193 22.84 12.62 4.65
C LEU A 193 23.84 12.39 5.79
N PRO A 194 23.44 12.35 7.08
CA PRO A 194 24.39 12.19 8.18
C PRO A 194 25.06 10.81 8.21
N THR A 195 24.40 9.80 7.65
CA THR A 195 24.83 8.40 7.68
C THR A 195 25.19 7.87 6.30
N PHE A 196 25.22 8.74 5.28
CA PHE A 196 25.29 8.33 3.89
C PHE A 196 26.65 7.74 3.54
N HIS A 197 26.63 6.51 3.04
CA HIS A 197 27.79 5.88 2.44
C HIS A 197 27.43 5.35 1.05
N TRP A 198 28.38 5.44 0.12
CA TRP A 198 28.15 4.92 -1.22
C TRP A 198 27.92 3.40 -1.17
N PRO A 199 26.78 2.90 -1.69
CA PRO A 199 26.54 1.47 -1.73
C PRO A 199 27.62 0.78 -2.56
N SER A 200 28.11 -0.36 -2.06
CA SER A 200 28.95 -1.26 -2.87
C SER A 200 28.20 -1.69 -4.14
N LEU A 201 28.93 -2.15 -5.16
CA LEU A 201 28.33 -2.62 -6.42
C LEU A 201 27.26 -3.71 -6.18
N GLN A 202 27.49 -4.59 -5.20
CA GLN A 202 26.54 -5.62 -4.81
C GLN A 202 25.29 -5.02 -4.15
N GLN A 203 25.44 -4.10 -3.21
CA GLN A 203 24.30 -3.40 -2.59
C GLN A 203 23.51 -2.61 -3.63
N PHE A 204 24.19 -1.95 -4.57
CA PHE A 204 23.55 -1.20 -5.65
C PHE A 204 22.72 -2.11 -6.57
N ALA A 205 23.25 -3.30 -6.94
CA ALA A 205 22.51 -4.28 -7.71
C ALA A 205 21.25 -4.77 -6.97
N LEU A 206 21.34 -5.00 -5.66
CA LEU A 206 20.20 -5.38 -4.82
C LEU A 206 19.17 -4.25 -4.69
N LEU A 207 19.60 -3.00 -4.55
CA LEU A 207 18.71 -1.83 -4.54
C LEU A 207 17.99 -1.66 -5.89
N LEU A 208 18.69 -1.89 -7.00
CA LEU A 208 18.09 -1.87 -8.33
C LEU A 208 17.08 -3.02 -8.51
N ALA A 209 17.39 -4.20 -7.98
CA ALA A 209 16.44 -5.32 -7.94
C ALA A 209 15.20 -5.00 -7.10
N ILE A 210 15.35 -4.35 -5.93
CA ILE A 210 14.24 -3.86 -5.12
C ILE A 210 13.33 -2.94 -5.93
N GLY A 211 13.88 -1.92 -6.59
CA GLY A 211 13.08 -1.00 -7.41
C GLY A 211 12.42 -1.68 -8.62
N GLY A 212 13.12 -2.61 -9.26
CA GLY A 212 12.59 -3.41 -10.37
C GLY A 212 11.44 -4.32 -9.94
N LEU A 213 11.61 -5.07 -8.85
CA LEU A 213 10.58 -5.95 -8.29
C LEU A 213 9.39 -5.16 -7.74
N GLY A 214 9.65 -4.13 -6.93
CA GLY A 214 8.63 -3.27 -6.33
C GLY A 214 7.81 -2.54 -7.40
N GLY A 215 8.48 -1.93 -8.38
CA GLY A 215 7.79 -1.25 -9.48
C GLY A 215 7.06 -2.23 -10.42
N THR A 216 7.63 -3.40 -10.73
CA THR A 216 6.93 -4.42 -11.53
C THR A 216 5.72 -4.99 -10.79
N GLY A 217 5.88 -5.28 -9.50
CA GLY A 217 4.78 -5.68 -8.62
C GLY A 217 3.66 -4.64 -8.59
N ASN A 218 4.03 -3.35 -8.59
CA ASN A 218 3.09 -2.24 -8.70
C ASN A 218 2.28 -2.27 -10.00
N ILE A 219 2.95 -2.43 -11.14
CA ILE A 219 2.29 -2.51 -12.46
C ILE A 219 1.34 -3.70 -12.52
N ILE A 220 1.76 -4.87 -12.03
CA ILE A 220 0.95 -6.08 -12.01
C ILE A 220 -0.25 -5.90 -11.06
N PHE A 221 -0.04 -5.25 -9.90
CA PHE A 221 -1.11 -4.93 -8.96
C PHE A 221 -2.16 -3.99 -9.59
N ILE A 222 -1.72 -2.96 -10.32
CA ILE A 222 -2.63 -2.10 -11.10
C ILE A 222 -3.41 -2.93 -12.11
N ALA A 223 -2.74 -3.82 -12.84
CA ALA A 223 -3.42 -4.71 -13.79
C ALA A 223 -4.43 -5.65 -13.10
N ALA A 224 -4.15 -6.10 -11.87
CA ALA A 224 -5.07 -6.90 -11.05
C ALA A 224 -6.36 -6.11 -10.75
N THR A 225 -6.21 -4.89 -10.21
CA THR A 225 -7.35 -4.02 -9.84
C THR A 225 -8.22 -3.60 -11.02
N ARG A 226 -7.68 -3.59 -12.24
CA ARG A 226 -8.44 -3.36 -13.48
C ARG A 226 -9.24 -4.59 -13.93
N ARG A 227 -8.95 -5.78 -13.40
CA ARG A 227 -9.51 -7.07 -13.85
C ARG A 227 -10.38 -7.78 -12.82
N ALA A 228 -10.30 -7.38 -11.56
CA ALA A 228 -11.18 -7.86 -10.50
C ALA A 228 -11.48 -6.73 -9.50
N PRO A 229 -12.68 -6.76 -8.88
CA PRO A 229 -12.99 -5.89 -7.76
C PRO A 229 -11.97 -6.05 -6.63
N ILE A 230 -11.65 -4.95 -5.96
CA ILE A 230 -10.62 -4.91 -4.92
C ILE A 230 -10.98 -5.79 -3.73
N SER A 231 -12.26 -5.94 -3.43
CA SER A 231 -12.74 -6.86 -2.39
C SER A 231 -12.33 -8.32 -2.62
N ARG A 232 -12.16 -8.73 -3.88
CA ARG A 232 -11.66 -10.07 -4.24
C ARG A 232 -10.14 -10.18 -4.26
N ILE A 233 -9.45 -9.07 -4.42
CA ILE A 233 -7.98 -8.99 -4.45
C ILE A 233 -7.42 -8.86 -3.04
N ALA A 234 -8.10 -8.15 -2.15
CA ALA A 234 -7.66 -7.87 -0.79
C ALA A 234 -7.29 -9.14 0.02
N PRO A 235 -8.03 -10.27 -0.06
CA PRO A 235 -7.60 -11.51 0.61
C PRO A 235 -6.24 -12.04 0.15
N ALA A 236 -5.85 -11.78 -1.10
CA ALA A 236 -4.55 -12.21 -1.62
C ALA A 236 -3.38 -11.52 -0.91
N GLN A 237 -3.59 -10.36 -0.26
CA GLN A 237 -2.56 -9.70 0.52
C GLN A 237 -2.04 -10.57 1.67
N TYR A 238 -2.91 -11.38 2.28
CA TYR A 238 -2.52 -12.28 3.37
C TYR A 238 -1.55 -13.39 2.92
N SER A 239 -1.37 -13.61 1.61
CA SER A 239 -0.32 -14.50 1.12
C SER A 239 1.09 -14.00 1.48
N GLN A 240 1.26 -12.71 1.78
CA GLN A 240 2.54 -12.18 2.27
C GLN A 240 2.98 -12.84 3.57
N ILE A 241 2.06 -13.33 4.42
CA ILE A 241 2.39 -14.13 5.61
C ILE A 241 3.08 -15.43 5.21
N LEU A 242 2.56 -16.11 4.19
CA LEU A 242 3.15 -17.34 3.67
C LEU A 242 4.57 -17.07 3.13
N TRP A 243 4.72 -16.02 2.32
CA TRP A 243 6.02 -15.63 1.77
C TRP A 243 7.00 -15.18 2.85
N ALA A 244 6.54 -14.55 3.92
CA ALA A 244 7.36 -14.19 5.08
C ALA A 244 7.98 -15.42 5.75
N ILE A 245 7.20 -16.50 5.91
CA ILE A 245 7.69 -17.75 6.48
C ILE A 245 8.70 -18.40 5.53
N VAL A 246 8.37 -18.46 4.23
CA VAL A 246 9.24 -19.07 3.22
C VAL A 246 10.57 -18.33 3.11
N PHE A 247 10.55 -17.00 2.95
CA PHE A 247 11.75 -16.19 2.82
C PHE A 247 12.52 -16.04 4.13
N GLY A 248 11.82 -15.95 5.27
CA GLY A 248 12.41 -16.04 6.60
C GLY A 248 13.23 -17.32 6.76
N ALA A 249 12.64 -18.47 6.44
CA ALA A 249 13.32 -19.77 6.52
C ALA A 249 14.48 -19.92 5.51
N LEU A 250 14.28 -19.51 4.25
CA LEU A 250 15.25 -19.71 3.18
C LEU A 250 16.48 -18.80 3.27
N PHE A 251 16.29 -17.53 3.63
CA PHE A 251 17.36 -16.52 3.56
C PHE A 251 17.88 -16.09 4.93
N PHE A 252 17.05 -16.20 5.98
CA PHE A 252 17.38 -15.68 7.31
C PHE A 252 17.44 -16.76 8.40
N HIS A 253 17.20 -18.03 8.05
CA HIS A 253 17.10 -19.15 8.98
C HIS A 253 16.09 -18.88 10.13
N GLU A 254 15.03 -18.12 9.83
CA GLU A 254 13.96 -17.77 10.76
C GLU A 254 12.82 -18.78 10.65
N TYR A 255 12.64 -19.60 11.70
CA TYR A 255 11.57 -20.59 11.77
C TYR A 255 10.58 -20.21 12.88
N PRO A 256 9.32 -19.88 12.54
CA PRO A 256 8.27 -19.74 13.53
C PRO A 256 8.11 -21.05 14.31
N ASP A 257 7.80 -20.96 15.60
CA ASP A 257 7.45 -22.13 16.39
C ASP A 257 5.96 -22.48 16.26
N ALA A 258 5.53 -23.61 16.84
CA ALA A 258 4.18 -24.13 16.66
C ALA A 258 3.07 -23.12 17.04
N VAL A 259 3.23 -22.36 18.13
CA VAL A 259 2.21 -21.37 18.52
C VAL A 259 2.28 -20.14 17.61
N ALA A 260 3.45 -19.73 17.13
CA ALA A 260 3.54 -18.66 16.14
C ALA A 260 2.83 -19.07 14.85
N TYR A 261 2.99 -20.31 14.39
CA TYR A 261 2.20 -20.84 13.26
C TYR A 261 0.69 -20.76 13.51
N CYS A 262 0.22 -21.19 14.70
CA CYS A 262 -1.19 -21.05 15.07
C CYS A 262 -1.64 -19.59 15.04
N GLY A 263 -0.84 -18.67 15.59
CA GLY A 263 -1.12 -17.24 15.57
C GLY A 263 -1.20 -16.68 14.15
N LEU A 264 -0.27 -17.02 13.26
CA LEU A 264 -0.26 -16.60 11.86
C LEU A 264 -1.50 -17.09 11.09
N VAL A 265 -1.94 -18.34 11.35
CA VAL A 265 -3.19 -18.88 10.79
C VAL A 265 -4.39 -18.10 11.29
N VAL A 266 -4.45 -17.78 12.58
CA VAL A 266 -5.54 -16.97 13.16
C VAL A 266 -5.56 -15.56 12.57
N VAL A 267 -4.40 -14.91 12.40
CA VAL A 267 -4.28 -13.59 11.76
C VAL A 267 -4.81 -13.63 10.34
N ALA A 268 -4.33 -14.58 9.53
CA ALA A 268 -4.73 -14.74 8.13
C ALA A 268 -6.23 -15.02 8.01
N PHE A 269 -6.75 -15.97 8.79
CA PHE A 269 -8.14 -16.37 8.71
C PHE A 269 -9.09 -15.27 9.21
N GLY A 270 -8.80 -14.66 10.37
CA GLY A 270 -9.58 -13.53 10.88
C GLY A 270 -9.57 -12.35 9.90
N GLY A 271 -8.42 -12.06 9.30
CA GLY A 271 -8.26 -10.98 8.35
C GLY A 271 -8.99 -11.23 7.02
N ILE A 272 -8.90 -12.44 6.47
CA ILE A 272 -9.62 -12.83 5.25
C ILE A 272 -11.13 -12.82 5.52
N LEU A 273 -11.59 -13.40 6.63
CA LEU A 273 -13.01 -13.40 6.99
C LEU A 273 -13.54 -11.98 7.22
N ASN A 274 -12.73 -11.08 7.79
CA ASN A 274 -13.10 -9.67 7.94
C ASN A 274 -13.42 -9.03 6.58
N VAL A 275 -12.54 -9.26 5.59
CA VAL A 275 -12.67 -8.70 4.24
C VAL A 275 -13.84 -9.32 3.49
N VAL A 276 -14.02 -10.64 3.57
CA VAL A 276 -15.08 -11.37 2.85
C VAL A 276 -16.46 -11.10 3.45
N SER A 277 -16.57 -10.99 4.79
CA SER A 277 -17.84 -10.73 5.46
C SER A 277 -18.40 -9.33 5.15
N ASP A 278 -17.53 -8.38 4.84
CA ASP A 278 -17.90 -7.03 4.41
C ASP A 278 -18.67 -7.04 3.05
N GLU A 279 -18.37 -8.02 2.18
CA GLU A 279 -19.04 -8.17 0.87
C GLU A 279 -20.53 -8.52 0.99
N THR A 280 -20.94 -9.14 2.10
CA THR A 280 -22.32 -9.62 2.24
C THR A 280 -23.31 -8.49 2.54
N ARG A 281 -22.84 -7.28 2.92
CA ARG A 281 -23.76 -6.21 3.36
C ARG A 281 -23.52 -4.78 2.86
N ILE A 282 -22.41 -4.41 2.21
CA ILE A 282 -22.24 -3.01 1.75
C ILE A 282 -21.60 -2.88 0.34
N ARG A 283 -22.43 -2.45 -0.63
CA ARG A 283 -22.11 -2.09 -2.03
C ARG A 283 -21.24 -0.81 -2.22
N ILE A 284 -20.43 -0.40 -1.24
CA ILE A 284 -19.77 0.94 -1.24
C ILE A 284 -18.25 0.87 -1.52
N PHE A 285 -17.67 -0.31 -1.72
CA PHE A 285 -16.20 -0.46 -1.89
C PHE A 285 -15.67 -0.31 -3.33
N SER A 286 -16.49 0.07 -4.32
CA SER A 286 -16.07 0.07 -5.74
C SER A 286 -15.14 1.21 -6.17
N ARG A 287 -14.54 1.99 -5.25
CA ARG A 287 -13.65 3.12 -5.59
C ARG A 287 -12.31 3.16 -4.85
N LEU A 288 -11.92 2.09 -4.15
CA LEU A 288 -10.77 2.12 -3.22
C LEU A 288 -9.60 1.24 -3.68
N SER A 289 -8.95 1.58 -4.79
CA SER A 289 -7.49 1.38 -4.86
C SER A 289 -6.90 2.26 -3.75
N VAL A 290 -5.92 1.87 -2.93
CA VAL A 290 -4.49 1.95 -3.24
C VAL A 290 -3.71 1.25 -2.11
N PHE A 291 -3.28 0.00 -2.30
CA PHE A 291 -2.07 -0.52 -1.66
C PHE A 291 -1.01 -0.66 -2.76
N GLY A 292 0.18 -0.12 -2.52
CA GLY A 292 1.23 0.13 -3.52
C GLY A 292 1.09 1.53 -4.17
N PRO A 293 2.17 2.25 -4.53
CA PRO A 293 2.17 3.62 -5.09
C PRO A 293 1.48 3.82 -6.47
N ALA A 294 0.26 3.30 -6.64
CA ALA A 294 -0.22 2.72 -7.89
C ALA A 294 -1.58 3.25 -8.39
N SER A 295 -2.01 4.48 -8.07
CA SER A 295 -3.40 4.91 -8.36
C SER A 295 -3.55 6.05 -9.35
N ALA A 296 -2.56 6.31 -10.19
CA ALA A 296 -2.67 7.33 -11.24
C ALA A 296 -3.27 6.70 -12.50
N ALA A 297 -2.97 5.42 -12.74
CA ALA A 297 -3.10 4.84 -14.07
C ALA A 297 -4.49 4.26 -14.41
N ALA A 298 -5.47 4.29 -13.50
CA ALA A 298 -6.73 3.54 -13.69
C ALA A 298 -7.93 4.30 -14.30
N GLU A 299 -7.89 5.62 -14.57
CA GLU A 299 -9.02 6.36 -15.21
C GLU A 299 -8.81 6.78 -16.67
N VAL A 300 -7.67 6.45 -17.29
CA VAL A 300 -7.38 6.86 -18.68
C VAL A 300 -7.77 5.80 -19.72
N SER A 301 -8.62 4.83 -19.38
CA SER A 301 -9.07 3.81 -20.33
C SER A 301 -10.59 3.64 -20.44
N ALA A 302 -11.35 4.70 -20.21
CA ALA A 302 -12.68 4.77 -20.82
C ALA A 302 -12.49 5.10 -22.32
N PRO A 303 -13.04 4.31 -23.26
CA PRO A 303 -12.97 4.67 -24.67
C PRO A 303 -13.72 5.98 -24.89
N LEU A 304 -12.99 6.99 -25.35
CA LEU A 304 -13.56 8.17 -25.97
C LEU A 304 -14.20 7.76 -27.30
N GLY A 305 -15.52 7.87 -27.40
CA GLY A 305 -16.20 8.19 -28.66
C GLY A 305 -17.21 7.17 -29.20
N LYS A 306 -18.47 7.61 -29.20
CA LYS A 306 -19.55 7.51 -30.23
C LYS A 306 -20.84 7.96 -29.51
N ASP A 307 -21.59 9.00 -29.83
CA ASP A 307 -21.73 9.88 -31.00
C ASP A 307 -22.42 11.16 -30.51
N VAL A 308 -21.91 12.36 -30.81
CA VAL A 308 -22.76 13.57 -30.98
C VAL A 308 -22.05 14.54 -31.94
N ARG A 309 -22.21 14.32 -33.24
CA ARG A 309 -22.17 15.37 -34.26
C ARG A 309 -23.11 15.00 -35.39
N THR A 310 -24.35 15.49 -35.33
CA THR A 310 -25.13 16.01 -36.46
C THR A 310 -26.45 16.58 -35.94
N ALA A 311 -26.49 17.88 -35.64
CA ALA A 311 -27.72 18.65 -35.70
C ALA A 311 -27.34 20.10 -36.03
N LYS A 312 -27.42 20.40 -37.32
CA LYS A 312 -27.32 21.74 -37.90
C LYS A 312 -28.58 22.52 -37.44
N PRO A 313 -28.48 23.72 -36.83
CA PRO A 313 -29.67 24.51 -36.56
C PRO A 313 -30.20 25.14 -37.86
N PRO A 314 -31.54 25.28 -38.01
CA PRO A 314 -32.14 25.83 -39.20
C PRO A 314 -31.91 27.35 -39.32
N GLN A 315 -31.90 27.78 -40.58
CA GLN A 315 -31.73 29.15 -41.05
C GLN A 315 -32.74 30.10 -40.39
N HIS A 316 -32.24 31.16 -39.75
CA HIS A 316 -33.05 32.34 -39.48
C HIS A 316 -32.94 33.30 -40.66
N GLN A 317 -34.07 33.50 -41.32
CA GLN A 317 -34.31 34.56 -42.30
C GLN A 317 -33.99 35.93 -41.70
N VAL A 318 -33.23 36.73 -42.44
CA VAL A 318 -33.18 38.18 -42.29
C VAL A 318 -34.30 38.75 -43.15
N ALA A 319 -35.19 39.56 -42.57
CA ALA A 319 -35.65 40.82 -43.17
C ALA A 319 -36.54 41.61 -42.19
N ALA A 320 -36.02 42.77 -41.79
CA ALA A 320 -36.83 43.91 -41.36
C ALA A 320 -37.63 44.46 -42.54
N GLY A 321 -38.76 45.12 -42.26
CA GLY A 321 -39.73 45.55 -43.25
C GLY A 321 -39.29 46.65 -44.23
N LYS A 322 -39.96 46.64 -45.39
CA LYS A 322 -40.69 47.74 -46.03
C LYS A 322 -41.55 47.16 -47.14
#